data_AF-J2VG82-F1
#
_entry.id   AF-J2VG82-F1
#
_cell.length_a   1.000
_cell.length_b   1.000
_cell.length_c   1.000
_cell.angle_alpha   90.00
_cell.angle_beta   90.00
_cell.angle_gamma   90.00
#
_symmetry.space_group_name_H-M   'P 1'
#
loop_
_entity.id
_entity.type
_entity.pdbx_description
1 polymer ?
#
loop_
_entity_poly.entity_id
_entity_poly.type
_entity_poly.pdbx_seq_one_letter_code
_entity_poly.pdbx_strand_id
1 'polypeptide(L)'
;MASVFSAAFAMPLLDCLFEADQSATHCTYQVEPEVYGNIHNVYVVCIADNSAVTQIRAGLVMKSDLVHTDAIFPYAVTAAIAASPILSGKIEPQRCTFFPARIKVDGPPLTEPEMLQLLAQHYSQFSFRRAN
;
A
#
# COMPACT_ATOMS: atom_id res chain seq x y z
N MET A 1 24.52 -23.90 6.46
CA MET A 1 24.31 -22.68 5.67
C MET A 1 23.09 -21.98 6.24
N ALA A 2 23.29 -20.90 6.99
CA ALA A 2 22.17 -20.09 7.46
C ALA A 2 21.60 -19.34 6.25
N SER A 3 20.37 -19.67 5.89
CA SER A 3 19.56 -18.82 5.01
C SER A 3 19.46 -17.46 5.70
N VAL A 4 20.16 -16.47 5.17
CA VAL A 4 19.92 -15.08 5.56
C VAL A 4 18.51 -14.78 5.08
N PHE A 5 17.52 -14.91 5.97
CA PHE A 5 16.19 -14.39 5.72
C PHE A 5 16.38 -12.87 5.61
N SER A 6 16.44 -12.36 4.38
CA SER A 6 16.28 -10.93 4.16
C SER A 6 14.94 -10.58 4.76
N ALA A 7 14.92 -9.75 5.81
CA ALA A 7 13.68 -9.24 6.34
C ALA A 7 12.98 -8.50 5.20
N ALA A 8 11.72 -8.87 4.90
CA ALA A 8 10.93 -8.22 3.87
C ALA A 8 10.88 -6.71 4.16
N PHE A 9 11.44 -5.88 3.28
CA PHE A 9 11.51 -4.45 3.51
C PHE A 9 10.37 -3.74 2.78
N ALA A 10 9.64 -2.92 3.54
CA ALA A 10 8.57 -2.07 3.05
C ALA A 10 8.73 -0.68 3.64
N MET A 11 8.80 0.33 2.77
CA MET A 11 8.82 1.72 3.17
C MET A 11 7.53 2.40 2.72
N PRO A 12 6.60 2.69 3.63
CA PRO A 12 5.39 3.43 3.29
C PRO A 12 5.76 4.85 2.83
N LEU A 13 5.12 5.30 1.75
CA LEU A 13 5.23 6.66 1.23
C LEU A 13 3.95 7.45 1.49
N LEU A 14 2.80 6.78 1.36
CA LEU A 14 1.49 7.31 1.68
C LEU A 14 0.60 6.17 2.14
N ASP A 15 -0.19 6.36 3.17
CA ASP A 15 -1.33 5.50 3.49
C ASP A 15 -2.64 6.26 3.44
N CYS A 16 -3.73 5.53 3.26
CA CYS A 16 -5.06 6.08 3.10
C CYS A 16 -6.08 5.11 3.68
N LEU A 17 -7.02 5.62 4.47
CA LEU A 17 -8.21 4.92 4.91
C LEU A 17 -9.43 5.54 4.24
N PHE A 18 -10.23 4.71 3.58
CA PHE A 18 -11.49 5.13 2.97
C PHE A 18 -12.62 5.00 4.00
N GLU A 19 -13.29 6.10 4.27
CA GLU A 19 -14.40 6.17 5.22
C GLU A 19 -15.73 5.88 4.53
N ALA A 20 -16.75 5.53 5.32
CA ALA A 20 -18.07 5.14 4.80
C ALA A 20 -18.81 6.29 4.10
N ASP A 21 -18.46 7.54 4.41
CA ASP A 21 -19.02 8.76 3.83
C ASP A 21 -18.36 9.17 2.50
N GLN A 22 -17.54 8.28 1.92
CA GLN A 22 -16.74 8.51 0.70
C GLN A 22 -15.61 9.52 0.89
N SER A 23 -15.31 9.94 2.11
CA SER A 23 -14.09 10.67 2.41
C SER A 23 -12.90 9.72 2.57
N ALA A 24 -11.70 10.28 2.55
CA ALA A 24 -10.45 9.56 2.73
C ALA A 24 -9.57 10.33 3.71
N THR A 25 -9.00 9.62 4.68
CA THR A 25 -7.95 10.16 5.56
C THR A 25 -6.62 9.56 5.13
N HIS A 26 -5.64 10.39 4.80
CA HIS A 26 -4.32 9.93 4.36
C HIS A 26 -3.18 10.58 5.14
N CYS A 27 -2.05 9.88 5.20
CA CYS A 27 -0.81 10.39 5.75
C CYS A 27 0.33 10.15 4.77
N THR A 28 1.17 11.16 4.55
CA THR A 28 2.39 11.04 3.76
C THR A 28 3.62 10.97 4.64
N TYR A 29 4.55 10.11 4.26
CA TYR A 29 5.79 9.92 4.98
C TYR A 29 6.92 10.68 4.29
N GLN A 30 7.67 11.45 5.07
CA GLN A 30 8.95 11.98 4.60
C GLN A 30 9.97 10.86 4.61
N VAL A 31 10.64 10.68 3.47
CA VAL A 31 11.67 9.67 3.27
C VAL A 31 12.96 10.37 2.87
N GLU A 32 14.06 9.98 3.50
CA GLU A 32 15.38 10.48 3.14
C GLU A 32 15.71 10.12 1.67
N PRO A 33 16.17 11.08 0.85
CA PRO A 33 16.43 10.86 -0.57
C PRO A 33 17.36 9.68 -0.87
N GLU A 34 18.36 9.45 -0.01
CA GLU A 34 19.32 8.34 -0.16
C GLU A 34 18.62 6.98 -0.03
N VAL A 35 17.74 6.82 0.96
CA VAL A 35 16.95 5.60 1.15
C VAL A 35 15.94 5.42 0.03
N TYR A 36 15.34 6.52 -0.44
CA TYR A 36 14.41 6.48 -1.57
C TYR A 36 15.08 5.97 -2.85
N GLY A 37 16.33 6.36 -3.13
CA GLY A 37 17.06 5.96 -4.33
C GLY A 37 17.43 4.47 -4.38
N ASN A 38 17.59 3.83 -3.22
CA ASN A 38 18.09 2.45 -3.13
C ASN A 38 17.04 1.37 -3.42
N ILE A 39 15.75 1.72 -3.44
CA ILE A 39 14.66 0.75 -3.59
C ILE A 39 13.92 1.03 -4.88
N HIS A 40 13.84 0.03 -5.76
CA HIS A 40 13.37 0.27 -7.13
C HIS A 40 11.89 -0.01 -7.35
N ASN A 41 11.26 -0.87 -6.55
CA ASN A 41 9.86 -1.18 -6.76
C ASN A 41 8.99 -0.21 -5.98
N VAL A 42 8.18 0.55 -6.69
CA VAL A 42 7.11 1.37 -6.13
C VAL A 42 5.80 0.63 -6.37
N TYR A 43 4.98 0.51 -5.35
CA TYR A 43 3.68 -0.14 -5.40
C TYR A 43 2.59 0.80 -4.93
N VAL A 44 1.46 0.75 -5.61
CA VAL A 44 0.16 1.11 -5.05
C VAL A 44 -0.55 -0.19 -4.68
N VAL A 45 -1.10 -0.24 -3.47
CA VAL A 45 -1.77 -1.43 -2.93
C VAL A 45 -3.13 -1.00 -2.44
N CYS A 46 -4.19 -1.48 -3.09
CA CYS A 46 -5.53 -1.41 -2.52
C CYS A 46 -5.75 -2.60 -1.58
N ILE A 47 -6.41 -2.34 -0.46
CA ILE A 47 -6.64 -3.32 0.60
C ILE A 47 -8.14 -3.53 0.73
N ALA A 48 -8.62 -4.71 0.35
CA ALA A 48 -9.99 -5.11 0.63
C ALA A 48 -10.08 -5.72 2.02
N ASP A 49 -11.03 -5.26 2.82
CA ASP A 49 -11.46 -5.94 4.03
C ASP A 49 -12.60 -6.90 3.69
N ASN A 50 -12.47 -8.16 4.11
CA ASN A 50 -13.47 -9.21 3.89
C ASN A 50 -14.29 -9.54 5.15
N SER A 51 -14.26 -8.68 6.18
CA SER A 51 -14.92 -8.91 7.48
C SER A 51 -16.44 -9.14 7.41
N ALA A 52 -17.15 -8.43 6.53
CA ALA A 52 -18.59 -8.60 6.33
C ALA A 52 -18.98 -8.59 4.86
N VAL A 53 -18.47 -7.60 4.12
CA VAL A 53 -18.63 -7.46 2.67
C VAL A 53 -17.27 -7.06 2.12
N THR A 54 -16.80 -7.78 1.10
CA THR A 54 -15.56 -7.45 0.41
C THR A 54 -15.66 -6.04 -0.17
N GLN A 55 -14.89 -5.12 0.41
CA GLN A 55 -14.84 -3.72 -0.01
C GLN A 55 -13.41 -3.18 0.20
N ILE A 56 -12.97 -2.31 -0.70
CA ILE A 56 -11.69 -1.62 -0.55
C ILE A 56 -11.81 -0.62 0.61
N ARG A 57 -11.07 -0.84 1.69
CA ARG A 57 -11.10 -0.03 2.92
C ARG A 57 -9.89 0.85 3.08
N ALA A 58 -8.77 0.49 2.46
CA ALA A 58 -7.55 1.25 2.56
C ALA A 58 -6.74 1.19 1.27
N GLY A 59 -5.82 2.13 1.15
CA GLY A 59 -4.78 2.14 0.13
C GLY A 59 -3.43 2.46 0.75
N LEU A 60 -2.37 1.97 0.12
CA LEU A 60 -1.00 2.15 0.53
C LEU A 60 -0.15 2.40 -0.71
N VAL A 61 0.66 3.45 -0.70
CA VAL A 61 1.78 3.63 -1.62
C VAL A 61 3.04 3.31 -0.86
N MET A 62 3.84 2.37 -1.36
CA MET A 62 5.04 1.89 -0.68
C MET A 62 6.15 1.55 -1.64
N LYS A 63 7.38 1.60 -1.14
CA LYS A 63 8.55 1.04 -1.80
C LYS A 63 8.91 -0.30 -1.16
N SER A 64 9.33 -1.26 -1.98
CA SER A 64 9.80 -2.56 -1.49
C SER A 64 10.95 -3.08 -2.35
N ASP A 65 11.88 -3.78 -1.71
CA ASP A 65 12.91 -4.56 -2.37
C ASP A 65 12.32 -5.83 -3.03
N LEU A 66 11.13 -6.24 -2.61
CA LEU A 66 10.41 -7.40 -3.13
C LEU A 66 9.64 -7.12 -4.43
N VAL A 67 9.47 -8.18 -5.22
CA VAL A 67 8.49 -8.23 -6.31
C VAL A 67 7.15 -8.70 -5.73
N HIS A 68 6.02 -8.12 -6.17
CA HIS A 68 4.69 -8.53 -5.71
C HIS A 68 4.33 -10.00 -5.96
N THR A 69 5.08 -10.71 -6.82
CA THR A 69 4.96 -12.15 -7.04
C THR A 69 5.71 -12.98 -6.01
N ASP A 70 6.55 -12.36 -5.18
CA ASP A 70 7.28 -13.06 -4.12
C ASP A 70 6.30 -13.47 -3.02
N ALA A 71 6.39 -14.73 -2.57
CA ALA A 71 5.49 -15.29 -1.56
C ALA A 71 5.50 -14.52 -0.23
N ILE A 72 6.57 -13.76 0.03
CA ILE A 72 6.76 -12.96 1.24
C ILE A 72 6.28 -11.50 1.10
N PHE A 73 5.87 -11.07 -0.09
CA PHE A 73 5.39 -9.70 -0.33
C PHE A 73 4.21 -9.28 0.58
N PRO A 74 3.21 -10.15 0.87
CA PRO A 74 2.15 -9.80 1.80
C PRO A 74 2.65 -9.45 3.22
N TYR A 75 3.79 -9.99 3.65
CA TYR A 75 4.39 -9.63 4.94
C TYR A 75 4.95 -8.21 4.94
N ALA A 76 5.52 -7.76 3.83
CA ALA A 76 5.95 -6.37 3.64
C ALA A 76 4.76 -5.40 3.71
N VAL A 77 3.63 -5.73 3.05
CA VAL A 77 2.40 -4.92 3.15
C VAL A 77 1.86 -4.90 4.58
N THR A 78 1.84 -6.05 5.25
CA THR A 78 1.40 -6.17 6.65
C THR A 78 2.27 -5.35 7.60
N ALA A 79 3.59 -5.36 7.41
CA ALA A 79 4.52 -4.54 8.20
C ALA A 79 4.28 -3.04 7.99
N ALA A 80 4.03 -2.61 6.74
CA ALA A 80 3.69 -1.22 6.45
C ALA A 80 2.35 -0.79 7.08
N ILE A 81 1.33 -1.67 7.10
CA ILE A 81 0.06 -1.43 7.80
C ILE A 81 0.30 -1.28 9.30
N ALA A 82 1.11 -2.14 9.90
CA ALA A 82 1.40 -2.09 11.34
C ALA A 82 2.16 -0.82 11.76
N ALA A 83 3.03 -0.30 10.87
CA ALA A 83 3.77 0.94 11.07
C ALA A 83 2.91 2.20 10.84
N SER A 84 1.77 2.08 10.18
CA SER A 84 0.91 3.21 9.84
C SER A 84 0.09 3.69 11.04
N PRO A 85 0.09 4.99 11.40
CA PRO A 85 -0.74 5.51 12.47
C PRO A 85 -2.23 5.55 12.11
N ILE A 86 -2.57 5.54 10.82
CA ILE A 86 -3.97 5.57 10.36
C ILE A 86 -4.52 4.16 10.22
N LEU A 87 -3.73 3.22 9.68
CA LEU A 87 -4.19 1.88 9.38
C LEU A 87 -4.03 0.92 10.58
N SER A 88 -3.01 1.14 11.42
CA SER A 88 -2.77 0.30 12.59
C SER A 88 -3.97 0.36 13.55
N GLY A 89 -4.50 -0.80 13.89
CA GLY A 89 -5.69 -0.94 14.73
C GLY A 89 -7.04 -0.75 14.01
N LYS A 90 -7.06 -0.28 12.75
CA LYS A 90 -8.28 -0.16 11.94
C LYS A 90 -8.39 -1.22 10.84
N ILE A 91 -7.24 -1.71 10.36
CA ILE A 91 -7.15 -2.78 9.37
C ILE A 91 -6.58 -4.02 10.04
N GLU A 92 -7.18 -5.17 9.78
CA GLU A 92 -6.72 -6.49 10.23
C GLU A 92 -6.16 -7.28 9.03
N PRO A 93 -4.83 -7.23 8.78
CA PRO A 93 -4.21 -7.77 7.56
C PRO A 93 -4.58 -9.23 7.25
N GLN A 94 -4.74 -10.07 8.28
CA GLN A 94 -5.13 -11.48 8.15
C GLN A 94 -6.51 -11.72 7.53
N ARG A 95 -7.39 -10.70 7.51
CA ARG A 95 -8.73 -10.76 6.90
C ARG A 95 -8.77 -10.07 5.54
N CYS A 96 -7.66 -9.48 5.11
CA CYS A 96 -7.62 -8.64 3.94
C CYS A 96 -7.15 -9.38 2.69
N THR A 97 -7.60 -8.88 1.54
CA THR A 97 -7.01 -9.21 0.24
C THR A 97 -6.24 -7.99 -0.26
N PHE A 98 -4.99 -8.19 -0.66
CA PHE A 98 -4.15 -7.12 -1.20
C PHE A 98 -4.17 -7.15 -2.73
N PHE A 99 -4.36 -5.97 -3.33
CA PHE A 99 -4.31 -5.76 -4.77
C PHE A 99 -3.12 -4.85 -5.09
N PRO A 100 -1.90 -5.38 -5.23
CA PRO A 100 -0.74 -4.58 -5.58
C PRO A 100 -0.69 -4.30 -7.08
N ALA A 101 -0.29 -3.08 -7.45
CA ALA A 101 0.17 -2.73 -8.80
C ALA A 101 1.52 -2.05 -8.70
N ARG A 102 2.48 -2.54 -9.50
CA ARG A 102 3.80 -1.93 -9.62
C ARG A 102 3.68 -0.66 -10.47
N ILE A 103 4.16 0.46 -9.93
CA ILE A 103 4.21 1.73 -10.61
C ILE A 103 5.63 1.95 -11.14
N LYS A 104 5.73 2.32 -12.41
CA LYS A 104 6.98 2.79 -12.99
C LYS A 104 7.13 4.27 -12.62
N VAL A 105 8.20 4.59 -11.90
CA VAL A 105 8.56 5.97 -11.57
C VAL A 105 9.84 6.30 -12.30
N ASP A 106 9.72 7.15 -13.32
CA ASP A 106 10.86 7.70 -14.06
C ASP A 106 11.13 9.12 -13.52
N GLY A 107 12.29 9.34 -12.88
CA GLY A 107 12.69 10.67 -12.39
C GLY A 107 12.58 10.85 -10.87
N PRO A 108 12.22 12.06 -10.39
CA PRO A 108 12.21 12.38 -8.95
C PRO A 108 11.15 11.57 -8.18
N PRO A 109 11.23 11.55 -6.83
CA PRO A 109 10.20 10.94 -6.00
C PRO A 109 8.81 11.51 -6.30
N LEU A 110 7.80 10.63 -6.27
CA LEU A 110 6.40 11.02 -6.40
C LEU A 110 6.00 12.04 -5.32
N THR A 111 5.30 13.07 -5.73
CA THR A 111 4.66 14.05 -4.86
C THR A 111 3.38 13.47 -4.24
N GLU A 112 2.92 14.08 -3.15
CA GLU A 112 1.65 13.69 -2.52
C GLU A 112 0.46 13.66 -3.49
N PRO A 113 0.20 14.70 -4.32
CA PRO A 113 -0.89 14.67 -5.29
C PRO A 113 -0.79 13.51 -6.29
N GLU A 114 0.42 13.18 -6.76
CA GLU A 114 0.63 12.06 -7.69
C GLU A 114 0.34 10.71 -7.01
N MET A 115 0.77 10.54 -5.76
CA MET A 115 0.48 9.35 -4.97
C MET A 115 -1.03 9.17 -4.74
N LEU A 116 -1.73 10.25 -4.39
CA LEU A 116 -3.19 10.24 -4.24
C LEU A 116 -3.90 9.92 -5.55
N GLN A 117 -3.44 10.49 -6.67
CA GLN A 117 -4.00 10.23 -7.99
C GLN A 117 -3.84 8.75 -8.39
N LEU A 118 -2.65 8.17 -8.18
CA LEU A 118 -2.39 6.75 -8.44
C LEU A 118 -3.31 5.85 -7.59
N LEU A 119 -3.47 6.20 -6.32
CA LEU A 119 -4.31 5.46 -5.39
C LEU A 119 -5.79 5.56 -5.74
N ALA A 120 -6.27 6.73 -6.18
CA ALA A 120 -7.63 6.91 -6.66
C ALA A 120 -7.91 6.14 -7.97
N GLN A 121 -6.95 6.16 -8.91
CA GLN A 121 -7.04 5.37 -10.14
C GLN A 121 -7.10 3.88 -9.83
N HIS A 122 -6.21 3.39 -8.97
CA HIS A 122 -6.19 2.00 -8.56
C HIS A 122 -7.47 1.61 -7.81
N TYR A 123 -7.93 2.44 -6.88
CA TYR A 123 -9.22 2.27 -6.20
C TYR A 123 -10.36 2.11 -7.19
N SER A 124 -10.46 2.96 -8.23
CA SER A 124 -11.55 2.90 -9.21
C SER A 124 -11.60 1.60 -10.02
N GLN A 125 -10.46 0.92 -10.18
CA GLN A 125 -10.38 -0.37 -10.89
C GLN A 125 -10.95 -1.52 -10.05
N PHE A 126 -10.74 -1.47 -8.73
CA PHE A 126 -11.14 -2.53 -7.79
C PHE A 126 -12.38 -2.19 -6.97
N SER A 127 -12.86 -0.95 -7.03
CA SER A 127 -14.14 -0.56 -6.46
C SER A 127 -15.21 -1.30 -7.24
N PHE A 128 -15.71 -2.38 -6.66
CA PHE A 128 -16.82 -3.13 -7.22
C PHE A 128 -17.97 -2.14 -7.44
N ARG A 129 -18.38 -1.95 -8.70
CA ARG A 129 -19.62 -1.23 -8.99
C ARG A 129 -20.72 -1.93 -8.20
N ARG A 130 -21.24 -1.29 -7.15
CA ARG A 130 -22.55 -1.67 -6.62
C ARG A 130 -23.51 -1.53 -7.81
N ALA A 131 -23.97 -2.67 -8.33
CA ALA A 131 -25.11 -2.68 -9.21
C ALA A 131 -26.27 -2.08 -8.39
N ASN A 132 -26.68 -0.87 -8.76
CA ASN A 132 -28.00 -0.36 -8.37
C ASN A 132 -29.06 -1.11 -9.16
#